data_AF-A0A7S0RTD9-F1
#
_entry.id   AF-A0A7S0RTD9-F1
#
_cell.length_a   1.000
_cell.length_b   1.000
_cell.length_c   1.000
_cell.angle_alpha   90.00
_cell.angle_beta   90.00
_cell.angle_gamma   90.00
#
_symmetry.space_group_name_H-M   'P 1'
#
loop_
_entity.id
_entity.type
_entity.pdbx_description
1 polymer ?
#
loop_
_entity_poly.entity_id
_entity_poly.type
_entity_poly.pdbx_seq_one_letter_code
_entity_poly.pdbx_strand_id
1 'polypeptide(L)'
;WGAGAEEGLYLHISRPPKEESIKGLYDEFEAVAGELAVPLTIKHKKVNISAPAVAWEHEQFAKRKLIAATLSSRRTPLAAPGMSSLADRGAKAANATSVTRAVRLVAEALVRHMYGHPGRQLATFADGTSRATRPELVEQWLKVVGAVPRAVPYHMPAASASTRATALSRAAAAADASSGAALAAALRSALTEYSSEAIAMPFRLDPRTASTPYQFHSVTTATLQVYQTASVMFDIYAAAGVAVYLAALFVVLALATRGAADTLELFKRAAKPAARSPRTRAKAA
;
A
#
# COMPACT_ATOMS: atom_id res chain seq x y z
N TRP A 1 9.79 11.47 1.40
CA TRP A 1 10.91 11.88 0.51
C TRP A 1 11.25 13.34 0.76
N GLY A 2 12.51 13.66 1.07
CA GLY A 2 12.99 15.05 1.10
C GLY A 2 13.78 15.28 -0.18
N ALA A 3 13.19 16.00 -1.14
CA ALA A 3 13.93 16.58 -2.24
C ALA A 3 14.09 18.10 -1.99
N GLY A 4 14.26 18.43 -0.70
CA GLY A 4 14.30 19.81 -0.24
C GLY A 4 15.70 20.37 -0.32
N ALA A 5 15.94 21.29 -1.25
CA ALA A 5 17.14 22.12 -1.26
C ALA A 5 17.31 23.02 -0.02
N GLU A 6 16.26 23.17 0.80
CA GLU A 6 16.24 24.09 1.95
C GLU A 6 17.10 23.62 3.13
N GLU A 7 17.23 22.31 3.36
CA GLU A 7 18.10 21.73 4.41
C GLU A 7 19.53 21.41 3.89
N GLY A 8 19.80 21.81 2.65
CA GLY A 8 21.04 21.53 1.92
C GLY A 8 21.04 20.22 1.15
N LEU A 9 21.77 20.21 0.04
CA LEU A 9 22.03 19.03 -0.76
C LEU A 9 23.39 18.43 -0.42
N TYR A 10 23.45 17.11 -0.50
CA TYR A 10 24.65 16.32 -0.28
C TYR A 10 24.92 15.51 -1.54
N LEU A 11 26.10 15.71 -2.12
CA LEU A 11 26.59 14.92 -3.21
C LEU A 11 27.44 13.78 -2.65
N HIS A 12 26.87 12.57 -2.57
CA HIS A 12 27.56 11.42 -2.04
C HIS A 12 28.34 10.71 -3.13
N ILE A 13 29.64 10.52 -2.91
CA ILE A 13 30.57 9.93 -3.86
C ILE A 13 31.29 8.73 -3.22
N SER A 14 31.40 7.64 -3.97
CA SER A 14 32.06 6.40 -3.51
C SER A 14 33.58 6.41 -3.65
N ARG A 15 34.11 7.10 -4.67
CA ARG A 15 35.53 7.14 -5.02
C ARG A 15 35.95 8.56 -5.37
N PRO A 16 37.13 9.04 -4.94
CA PRO A 16 37.62 10.32 -5.41
C PRO A 16 37.80 10.27 -6.94
N PRO A 17 37.40 11.32 -7.66
CA PRO A 17 37.54 11.37 -9.10
C PRO A 17 39.02 11.40 -9.47
N LYS A 18 39.44 10.47 -10.33
CA LYS A 18 40.80 10.46 -10.90
C LYS A 18 40.88 11.27 -12.18
N GLU A 19 39.84 11.17 -12.98
CA GLU A 19 39.70 11.87 -14.26
C GLU A 19 39.40 13.35 -14.03
N GLU A 20 40.04 14.20 -14.83
CA GLU A 20 39.90 15.65 -14.77
C GLU A 20 38.49 16.10 -15.16
N SER A 21 37.86 15.43 -16.14
CA SER A 21 36.47 15.67 -16.52
C SER A 21 35.50 15.54 -15.34
N ILE A 22 35.64 14.48 -14.54
CA ILE A 22 34.77 14.20 -13.40
C ILE A 22 35.03 15.19 -12.25
N LYS A 23 36.28 15.61 -12.06
CA LYS A 23 36.62 16.69 -11.12
C LYS A 23 35.93 17.99 -11.52
N GLY A 24 36.11 18.38 -12.79
CA GLY A 24 35.46 19.57 -13.34
C GLY A 24 33.94 19.55 -13.16
N LEU A 25 33.29 18.41 -13.33
CA LEU A 25 31.86 18.29 -13.06
C LEU A 25 31.50 18.65 -11.61
N TYR A 26 32.25 18.16 -10.62
CA TYR A 26 31.99 18.45 -9.21
C TYR A 26 32.29 19.90 -8.85
N ASP A 27 33.36 20.46 -9.42
CA ASP A 27 33.72 21.87 -9.25
C ASP A 27 32.62 22.78 -9.81
N GLU A 28 32.02 22.44 -10.96
CA GLU A 28 30.87 23.16 -11.52
C GLU A 28 29.63 23.07 -10.62
N PHE A 29 29.35 21.90 -10.04
CA PHE A 29 28.25 21.76 -9.08
C PHE A 29 28.45 22.66 -7.85
N GLU A 30 29.67 22.79 -7.35
CA GLU A 30 30.01 23.66 -6.22
C GLU A 30 29.89 25.15 -6.60
N ALA A 31 30.37 25.53 -7.79
CA ALA A 31 30.26 26.89 -8.31
C ALA A 31 28.79 27.33 -8.50
N VAL A 32 27.98 26.50 -9.16
CA VAL A 32 26.54 26.79 -9.38
C VAL A 32 25.79 26.82 -8.04
N ALA A 33 26.11 25.93 -7.11
CA ALA A 33 25.51 25.93 -5.79
C ALA A 33 25.81 27.25 -5.04
N GLY A 34 27.03 27.77 -5.15
CA GLY A 34 27.40 29.08 -4.61
C GLY A 34 26.60 30.22 -5.23
N GLU A 35 26.39 30.21 -6.54
CA GLU A 35 25.62 31.25 -7.25
C GLU A 35 24.12 31.21 -6.94
N LEU A 36 23.54 30.01 -6.84
CA LEU A 36 22.12 29.83 -6.51
C LEU A 36 21.84 29.92 -5.00
N ALA A 37 22.87 30.17 -4.18
CA ALA A 37 22.81 30.17 -2.72
C ALA A 37 22.20 28.87 -2.15
N VAL A 38 22.50 27.74 -2.77
CA VAL A 38 22.04 26.42 -2.34
C VAL A 38 23.16 25.77 -1.54
N PRO A 39 22.96 25.37 -0.26
CA PRO A 39 24.01 24.73 0.52
C PRO A 39 24.27 23.34 -0.04
N LEU A 40 25.37 23.18 -0.80
CA LEU A 40 25.84 21.90 -1.31
C LEU A 40 27.05 21.43 -0.50
N THR A 41 27.06 20.17 -0.09
CA THR A 41 28.23 19.55 0.55
C THR A 41 28.59 18.26 -0.15
N ILE A 42 29.81 18.18 -0.67
CA ILE A 42 30.33 16.96 -1.28
C ILE A 42 30.82 16.02 -0.16
N LYS A 43 30.21 14.83 -0.09
CA LYS A 43 30.54 13.81 0.91
C LYS A 43 31.16 12.60 0.25
N HIS A 44 32.37 12.28 0.68
CA HIS A 44 33.03 11.03 0.30
C HIS A 44 32.74 9.95 1.35
N LYS A 45 32.17 8.83 0.91
CA LYS A 45 31.91 7.68 1.78
C LYS A 45 32.54 6.43 1.18
N LYS A 46 33.42 5.79 1.95
CA LYS A 46 33.96 4.48 1.58
C LYS A 46 32.82 3.46 1.61
N VAL A 47 32.58 2.81 0.48
CA VAL A 47 31.52 1.82 0.33
C VAL A 47 31.95 0.51 0.95
N ASN A 48 31.06 -0.09 1.75
CA ASN A 48 31.25 -1.45 2.23
C ASN A 48 30.78 -2.45 1.17
N ILE A 49 31.73 -3.11 0.50
CA ILE A 49 31.44 -4.03 -0.61
C ILE A 49 30.74 -5.30 -0.11
N SER A 50 31.02 -5.74 1.13
CA SER A 50 30.47 -6.97 1.69
C SER A 50 29.06 -6.81 2.29
N ALA A 51 28.58 -5.57 2.46
CA ALA A 51 27.24 -5.33 3.00
C ALA A 51 26.16 -5.83 2.02
N PRO A 52 25.21 -6.67 2.47
CA PRO A 52 24.16 -7.22 1.60
C PRO A 52 23.16 -6.14 1.18
N ALA A 53 22.77 -5.26 2.11
CA ALA A 53 21.89 -4.14 1.85
C ALA A 53 22.70 -2.89 1.48
N VAL A 54 22.24 -2.18 0.46
CA VAL A 54 22.85 -0.95 -0.03
C VAL A 54 21.83 0.17 0.09
N ALA A 55 22.18 1.22 0.82
CA ALA A 55 21.25 2.31 1.13
C ALA A 55 21.24 3.43 0.07
N TRP A 56 22.33 3.57 -0.70
CA TRP A 56 22.48 4.58 -1.74
C TRP A 56 22.78 3.94 -3.10
N GLU A 57 22.24 4.50 -4.18
CA GLU A 57 22.36 3.94 -5.52
C GLU A 57 23.81 3.92 -6.01
N HIS A 58 24.60 4.97 -5.74
CA HIS A 58 26.01 5.03 -6.12
C HIS A 58 26.86 3.91 -5.48
N GLU A 59 26.47 3.38 -4.32
CA GLU A 59 27.16 2.26 -3.68
C GLU A 59 26.99 0.95 -4.48
N GLN A 60 25.86 0.77 -5.18
CA GLN A 60 25.66 -0.39 -6.08
C GLN A 60 26.59 -0.32 -7.30
N PHE A 61 26.73 0.87 -7.89
CA PHE A 61 27.64 1.10 -9.01
C PHE A 61 29.11 0.93 -8.59
N ALA A 62 29.45 1.34 -7.36
CA ALA A 62 30.80 1.16 -6.82
C ALA A 62 31.20 -0.32 -6.69
N LYS A 63 30.26 -1.23 -6.35
CA LYS A 63 30.50 -2.69 -6.34
C LYS A 63 30.90 -3.22 -7.72
N ARG A 64 30.36 -2.61 -8.80
CA ARG A 64 30.72 -2.92 -10.20
C ARG A 64 31.91 -2.12 -10.73
N LYS A 65 32.65 -1.43 -9.84
CA LYS A 65 33.78 -0.55 -10.16
C LYS A 65 33.44 0.64 -11.07
N LEU A 66 32.18 1.04 -11.13
CA LEU A 66 31.75 2.23 -11.86
C LEU A 66 31.80 3.46 -10.95
N ILE A 67 32.19 4.61 -11.52
CA ILE A 67 32.15 5.90 -10.82
C ILE A 67 30.70 6.40 -10.86
N ALA A 68 30.15 6.71 -9.70
CA ALA A 68 28.79 7.20 -9.56
C ALA A 68 28.70 8.14 -8.37
N ALA A 69 27.76 9.07 -8.44
CA ALA A 69 27.39 9.97 -7.37
C ALA A 69 25.87 9.94 -7.15
N THR A 70 25.43 10.07 -5.90
CA THR A 70 24.01 10.26 -5.58
C THR A 70 23.83 11.66 -4.99
N LEU A 71 22.95 12.44 -5.60
CA LEU A 71 22.50 13.72 -5.06
C LEU A 71 21.30 13.48 -4.13
N SER A 72 21.36 13.97 -2.89
CA SER A 72 20.30 13.76 -1.91
C SER A 72 20.15 14.95 -0.96
N SER A 73 18.97 15.15 -0.35
CA SER A 73 18.81 16.17 0.71
C SER A 73 19.28 15.70 2.08
N ARG A 74 19.84 14.48 2.20
CA ARG A 74 20.13 13.85 3.50
C ARG A 74 21.61 13.63 3.72
N ARG A 75 22.03 13.92 4.95
CA ARG A 75 23.42 13.74 5.41
C ARG A 75 23.84 12.29 5.53
N THR A 76 22.92 11.41 5.92
CA THR A 76 23.16 10.00 6.25
C THR A 76 22.21 9.11 5.46
N PRO A 77 22.64 7.87 5.14
CA PRO A 77 21.75 6.89 4.52
C PRO A 77 20.55 6.64 5.43
N LEU A 78 19.40 6.40 4.82
CA LEU A 78 18.21 6.09 5.60
C LEU A 78 18.33 4.71 6.25
N ALA A 79 18.05 4.62 7.54
CA ALA A 79 17.78 3.34 8.18
C ALA A 79 16.52 2.71 7.55
N ALA A 80 16.62 1.43 7.19
CA ALA A 80 15.67 0.74 6.32
C ALA A 80 14.19 0.61 6.77
N PRO A 81 13.67 1.09 7.93
CA PRO A 81 12.22 1.11 8.15
C PRO A 81 11.54 2.48 7.96
N GLY A 82 12.29 3.58 7.81
CA GLY A 82 11.68 4.93 7.79
C GLY A 82 10.93 5.30 6.51
N MET A 83 11.26 4.67 5.37
CA MET A 83 10.65 4.92 4.05
C MET A 83 9.78 3.74 3.56
N SER A 84 9.47 2.81 4.46
CA SER A 84 8.60 1.66 4.19
C SER A 84 7.28 1.74 4.96
N SER A 85 6.88 2.94 5.41
CA SER A 85 5.59 3.14 6.08
C SER A 85 4.50 3.46 5.07
N LEU A 86 3.32 2.85 5.25
CA LEU A 86 2.09 3.18 4.50
C LEU A 86 1.72 4.66 4.62
N ALA A 87 2.22 5.35 5.66
CA ALA A 87 2.00 6.76 5.89
C ALA A 87 2.98 7.69 5.14
N ASP A 88 3.96 7.18 4.39
CA ASP A 88 4.87 7.99 3.55
C ASP A 88 4.13 8.55 2.32
N ARG A 89 3.20 9.46 2.59
CA ARG A 89 2.48 10.23 1.56
C ARG A 89 3.41 11.33 1.07
N GLY A 90 4.00 11.12 -0.11
CA GLY A 90 4.96 12.03 -0.74
C GLY A 90 4.50 13.48 -0.87
N ALA A 91 3.18 13.72 -0.91
CA ALA A 91 2.57 15.04 -1.06
C ALA A 91 2.76 16.00 0.13
N LYS A 92 3.08 15.51 1.36
CA LYS A 92 3.34 16.40 2.51
C LYS A 92 4.83 16.69 2.76
N ALA A 93 5.74 16.00 2.08
CA ALA A 93 7.19 16.05 2.38
C ALA A 93 8.05 16.72 1.30
N ALA A 94 7.55 16.85 0.07
CA ALA A 94 8.28 17.50 -1.02
C ALA A 94 7.70 18.89 -1.30
N ASN A 95 8.45 19.94 -0.95
CA ASN A 95 8.12 21.32 -1.30
C ASN A 95 8.48 21.55 -2.79
N ALA A 96 7.50 21.90 -3.62
CA ALA A 96 7.70 22.08 -5.06
C ALA A 96 8.79 23.14 -5.38
N THR A 97 8.86 24.20 -4.58
CA THR A 97 9.85 25.26 -4.72
C THR A 97 11.28 24.75 -4.54
N SER A 98 11.48 23.87 -3.56
CA SER A 98 12.81 23.36 -3.24
C SER A 98 13.27 22.29 -4.24
N VAL A 99 12.34 21.49 -4.78
CA VAL A 99 12.60 20.60 -5.92
C VAL A 99 12.95 21.41 -7.17
N THR A 100 12.22 22.50 -7.44
CA THR A 100 12.48 23.36 -8.60
C THR A 100 13.89 23.97 -8.54
N ARG A 101 14.31 24.46 -7.37
CA ARG A 101 15.69 24.94 -7.16
C ARG A 101 16.74 23.85 -7.37
N ALA A 102 16.48 22.63 -6.88
CA ALA A 102 17.38 21.50 -7.08
C ALA A 102 17.49 21.10 -8.56
N VAL A 103 16.37 21.09 -9.29
CA VAL A 103 16.36 20.83 -10.74
C VAL A 103 17.13 21.90 -11.48
N ARG A 104 16.97 23.18 -11.12
CA ARG A 104 17.73 24.29 -11.69
C ARG A 104 19.23 24.14 -11.45
N LEU A 105 19.64 23.81 -10.22
CA LEU A 105 21.05 23.52 -9.88
C LEU A 105 21.64 22.41 -10.76
N VAL A 106 20.93 21.29 -10.90
CA VAL A 106 21.39 20.16 -11.74
C VAL A 106 21.46 20.55 -13.21
N ALA A 107 20.46 21.26 -13.73
CA ALA A 107 20.42 21.67 -15.13
C ALA A 107 21.54 22.67 -15.46
N GLU A 108 21.77 23.68 -14.62
CA GLU A 108 22.83 24.67 -14.80
C GLU A 108 24.22 24.02 -14.70
N ALA A 109 24.46 23.15 -13.71
CA ALA A 109 25.74 22.45 -13.56
C ALA A 109 26.06 21.54 -14.76
N LEU A 110 25.06 20.80 -15.27
CA LEU A 110 25.24 19.94 -16.44
C LEU A 110 25.53 20.74 -17.71
N VAL A 111 24.81 21.85 -17.95
CA VAL A 111 25.04 22.69 -19.12
C VAL A 111 26.43 23.33 -19.07
N ARG A 112 26.87 23.83 -17.92
CA ARG A 112 28.24 24.38 -17.77
C ARG A 112 29.31 23.35 -18.10
N HIS A 113 29.14 22.13 -17.59
CA HIS A 113 30.06 21.04 -17.83
C HIS A 113 30.06 20.60 -19.31
N MET A 114 28.89 20.41 -19.92
CA MET A 114 28.77 19.93 -21.30
C MET A 114 29.31 20.93 -22.33
N TYR A 115 29.08 22.23 -22.14
CA TYR A 115 29.50 23.26 -23.09
C TYR A 115 30.87 23.86 -22.77
N GLY A 116 31.56 23.37 -21.73
CA GLY A 116 32.92 23.80 -21.39
C GLY A 116 33.00 25.29 -21.08
N HIS A 117 32.06 25.81 -20.28
CA HIS A 117 32.05 27.20 -19.83
C HIS A 117 32.35 27.30 -18.33
N PRO A 118 33.56 26.91 -17.89
CA PRO A 118 33.89 26.94 -16.48
C PRO A 118 33.92 28.37 -15.95
N GLY A 119 33.27 28.60 -14.81
CA GLY A 119 33.26 29.88 -14.11
C GLY A 119 32.50 31.02 -14.80
N ARG A 120 31.75 30.76 -15.87
CA ARG A 120 30.85 31.75 -16.47
C ARG A 120 29.47 31.63 -15.84
N GLN A 121 28.95 32.73 -15.30
CA GLN A 121 27.59 32.81 -14.77
C GLN A 121 26.58 32.67 -15.93
N LEU A 122 26.27 31.42 -16.26
CA LEU A 122 25.27 31.06 -17.26
C LEU A 122 23.91 31.04 -16.60
N ALA A 123 23.19 32.15 -16.71
CA ALA A 123 21.79 32.26 -16.31
C ALA A 123 20.83 31.63 -17.34
N THR A 124 21.17 30.46 -17.88
CA THR A 124 20.43 29.83 -18.99
C THR A 124 19.02 29.40 -18.59
N PHE A 125 18.84 29.03 -17.31
CA PHE A 125 17.57 28.56 -16.75
C PHE A 125 16.99 29.53 -15.71
N ALA A 126 17.43 30.79 -15.70
CA ALA A 126 16.95 31.80 -14.76
C ALA A 126 15.49 32.20 -15.01
N ASP A 127 14.83 32.68 -13.96
CA ASP A 127 13.43 33.08 -13.99
C ASP A 127 13.23 34.23 -14.98
N GLY A 128 12.32 34.05 -15.95
CA GLY A 128 12.08 35.00 -17.05
C GLY A 128 12.78 34.67 -18.37
N THR A 129 13.64 33.65 -18.41
CA THR A 129 14.17 33.13 -19.68
C THR A 129 13.19 32.15 -20.33
N SER A 130 13.25 31.99 -21.67
CA SER A 130 12.36 31.03 -22.37
C SER A 130 12.59 29.57 -21.98
N ARG A 131 13.72 29.29 -21.31
CA ARG A 131 14.14 27.97 -20.86
C ARG A 131 14.00 27.80 -19.35
N ALA A 132 13.40 28.76 -18.64
CA ALA A 132 13.24 28.67 -17.19
C ALA A 132 12.55 27.37 -16.75
N THR A 133 12.99 26.85 -15.61
CA THR A 133 12.34 25.73 -14.93
C THR A 133 10.89 26.10 -14.57
N ARG A 134 9.91 25.35 -15.07
CA ARG A 134 8.48 25.58 -14.80
C ARG A 134 8.06 24.94 -13.47
N PRO A 135 7.79 25.71 -12.40
CA PRO A 135 7.41 25.15 -11.11
C PRO A 135 6.07 24.40 -11.16
N GLU A 136 5.14 24.82 -12.01
CA GLU A 136 3.82 24.18 -12.17
C GLU A 136 3.96 22.77 -12.72
N LEU A 137 4.89 22.56 -13.66
CA LEU A 137 5.18 21.25 -14.23
C LEU A 137 5.75 20.33 -13.14
N VAL A 138 6.66 20.83 -12.30
CA VAL A 138 7.23 20.08 -11.18
C VAL A 138 6.15 19.68 -10.19
N GLU A 139 5.24 20.59 -9.85
CA GLU A 139 4.11 20.30 -8.96
C GLU A 139 3.18 19.22 -9.51
N GLN A 140 2.83 19.30 -10.80
CA GLN A 140 2.03 18.30 -11.48
C GLN A 140 2.69 16.91 -11.43
N TRP A 141 3.98 16.84 -11.74
CA TRP A 141 4.73 15.58 -11.67
C TRP A 141 4.86 15.04 -10.25
N LEU A 142 5.07 15.90 -9.25
CA LEU A 142 5.10 15.50 -7.84
C LEU A 142 3.76 14.90 -7.39
N LYS A 143 2.64 15.46 -7.87
CA LYS A 143 1.30 14.91 -7.61
C LYS A 143 1.10 13.54 -8.25
N VAL A 144 1.52 13.39 -9.51
CA VAL A 144 1.39 12.12 -10.26
C VAL A 144 2.26 11.03 -9.62
N VAL A 145 3.56 11.30 -9.39
CA VAL A 145 4.50 10.35 -8.79
C VAL A 145 4.13 10.03 -7.34
N GLY A 146 3.57 11.00 -6.62
CA GLY A 146 3.07 10.79 -5.25
C GLY A 146 1.81 9.93 -5.16
N ALA A 147 1.05 9.80 -6.25
CA ALA A 147 -0.18 9.00 -6.31
C ALA A 147 0.06 7.54 -6.75
N VAL A 148 1.16 7.27 -7.46
CA VAL A 148 1.47 5.92 -7.97
C VAL A 148 2.24 5.11 -6.92
N PRO A 149 1.86 3.85 -6.64
CA PRO A 149 2.58 3.03 -5.67
C PRO A 149 3.95 2.61 -6.22
N ARG A 150 4.99 2.70 -5.38
CA ARG A 150 6.41 2.58 -5.79
C ARG A 150 6.86 1.18 -6.20
N ALA A 151 6.19 0.15 -5.70
CA ALA A 151 6.52 -1.25 -6.01
C ALA A 151 6.01 -1.70 -7.38
N VAL A 152 5.04 -0.95 -7.93
CA VAL A 152 4.26 -1.30 -9.12
C VAL A 152 5.10 -1.54 -10.37
N PRO A 153 6.09 -0.68 -10.73
CA PRO A 153 6.86 -0.86 -11.96
C PRO A 153 7.73 -2.13 -11.98
N TYR A 154 7.96 -2.74 -10.82
CA TYR A 154 8.79 -3.93 -10.68
C TYR A 154 8.00 -5.23 -10.54
N HIS A 155 6.66 -5.14 -10.47
CA HIS A 155 5.81 -6.31 -10.43
C HIS A 155 5.80 -7.00 -11.79
N MET A 156 6.19 -8.27 -11.78
CA MET A 156 5.92 -9.18 -12.88
C MET A 156 4.41 -9.43 -12.94
N PRO A 157 3.71 -9.21 -14.07
CA PRO A 157 2.48 -9.94 -14.32
C PRO A 157 2.91 -11.39 -14.46
N ALA A 158 2.76 -12.15 -13.38
CA ALA A 158 3.22 -13.52 -13.34
C ALA A 158 2.35 -14.34 -14.30
N ALA A 159 2.80 -14.48 -15.55
CA ALA A 159 2.28 -15.45 -16.51
C ALA A 159 2.44 -16.91 -16.00
N SER A 160 3.08 -17.11 -14.85
CA SER A 160 3.25 -18.40 -14.16
C SER A 160 2.94 -18.36 -12.65
N ALA A 161 2.23 -17.34 -12.14
CA ALA A 161 1.71 -17.44 -10.77
C ALA A 161 0.73 -18.60 -10.73
N SER A 162 1.02 -19.57 -9.85
CA SER A 162 0.28 -20.80 -9.64
C SER A 162 -1.22 -20.66 -9.93
N THR A 163 -1.80 -21.67 -10.58
CA THR A 163 -3.24 -21.85 -10.89
C THR A 163 -4.19 -21.62 -9.69
N ARG A 164 -3.65 -21.42 -8.48
CA ARG A 164 -4.35 -21.15 -7.23
C ARG A 164 -4.56 -19.65 -6.92
N ALA A 165 -4.05 -18.72 -7.72
CA ALA A 165 -4.33 -17.28 -7.57
C ALA A 165 -5.77 -16.96 -8.04
N THR A 166 -6.61 -16.48 -7.11
CA THR A 166 -8.01 -16.10 -7.37
C THR A 166 -8.09 -15.05 -8.48
N ALA A 167 -9.15 -15.09 -9.31
CA ALA A 167 -9.33 -14.16 -10.43
C ALA A 167 -9.24 -12.67 -10.01
N LEU A 168 -9.69 -12.36 -8.78
CA LEU A 168 -9.62 -11.02 -8.19
C LEU A 168 -8.17 -10.54 -7.96
N SER A 169 -7.29 -11.43 -7.48
CA SER A 169 -5.87 -11.12 -7.28
C SER A 169 -5.13 -10.88 -8.60
N ARG A 170 -5.53 -11.58 -9.67
CA ARG A 170 -5.01 -11.34 -11.03
C ARG A 170 -5.49 -10.01 -11.61
N ALA A 171 -6.74 -9.63 -11.37
CA ALA A 171 -7.29 -8.34 -11.81
C ALA A 171 -6.64 -7.16 -11.07
N ALA A 172 -6.43 -7.27 -9.75
CA ALA A 172 -5.73 -6.26 -8.97
C ALA A 172 -4.27 -6.10 -9.42
N ALA A 173 -3.53 -7.21 -9.59
CA ALA A 173 -2.16 -7.18 -10.09
C ALA A 173 -2.06 -6.61 -11.52
N ALA A 174 -3.06 -6.86 -12.37
CA ALA A 174 -3.14 -6.27 -13.71
C ALA A 174 -3.44 -4.76 -13.67
N ALA A 175 -4.36 -4.32 -12.80
CA ALA A 175 -4.67 -2.91 -12.59
C ALA A 175 -3.46 -2.15 -12.03
N ASP A 176 -2.75 -2.72 -11.07
CA ASP A 176 -1.52 -2.15 -10.53
C ASP A 176 -0.44 -2.10 -11.62
N ALA A 177 -0.11 -3.23 -12.27
CA ALA A 177 0.88 -3.24 -13.36
C ALA A 177 0.53 -2.21 -14.46
N SER A 178 -0.76 -2.00 -14.74
CA SER A 178 -1.21 -0.97 -15.68
C SER A 178 -0.95 0.46 -15.18
N SER A 179 -1.02 0.73 -13.87
CA SER A 179 -0.73 2.04 -13.27
C SER A 179 0.74 2.42 -13.38
N GLY A 180 1.66 1.49 -13.06
CA GLY A 180 3.10 1.73 -13.22
C GLY A 180 3.53 1.83 -14.68
N ALA A 181 2.95 0.97 -15.55
CA ALA A 181 3.17 1.06 -16.99
C ALA A 181 2.61 2.36 -17.57
N ALA A 182 1.45 2.83 -17.09
CA ALA A 182 0.86 4.10 -17.49
C ALA A 182 1.73 5.28 -17.04
N LEU A 183 2.31 5.26 -15.83
CA LEU A 183 3.26 6.29 -15.41
C LEU A 183 4.51 6.32 -16.29
N ALA A 184 5.09 5.15 -16.58
CA ALA A 184 6.26 5.06 -17.46
C ALA A 184 5.93 5.54 -18.89
N ALA A 185 4.75 5.19 -19.41
CA ALA A 185 4.27 5.66 -20.70
C ALA A 185 4.01 7.17 -20.72
N ALA A 186 3.40 7.72 -19.65
CA ALA A 186 3.17 9.15 -19.50
C ALA A 186 4.48 9.93 -19.41
N LEU A 187 5.45 9.45 -18.62
CA LEU A 187 6.79 10.03 -18.54
C LEU A 187 7.49 10.00 -19.90
N ARG A 188 7.40 8.86 -20.60
CA ARG A 188 7.97 8.75 -21.94
C ARG A 188 7.31 9.73 -22.91
N SER A 189 5.98 9.82 -22.92
CA SER A 189 5.22 10.73 -23.77
C SER A 189 5.57 12.19 -23.50
N ALA A 190 5.71 12.56 -22.23
CA ALA A 190 6.10 13.92 -21.86
C ALA A 190 7.56 14.19 -22.24
N LEU A 191 8.48 13.24 -22.02
CA LEU A 191 9.87 13.41 -22.43
C LEU A 191 9.99 13.54 -23.95
N THR A 192 9.25 12.74 -24.74
CA THR A 192 9.25 12.88 -26.22
C THR A 192 8.71 14.22 -26.72
N GLU A 193 7.93 14.94 -25.92
CA GLU A 193 7.51 16.31 -26.26
C GLU A 193 8.69 17.29 -26.19
N TYR A 194 9.63 17.06 -25.27
CA TYR A 194 10.76 17.96 -25.00
C TYR A 194 12.12 17.43 -25.51
N SER A 195 12.24 16.14 -25.84
CA SER A 195 13.45 15.50 -26.35
C SER A 195 13.18 14.78 -27.67
N SER A 196 14.16 14.80 -28.58
CA SER A 196 14.06 14.11 -29.88
C SER A 196 14.00 12.59 -29.73
N GLU A 197 14.58 12.06 -28.64
CA GLU A 197 14.62 10.64 -28.33
C GLU A 197 14.33 10.43 -26.85
N ALA A 198 13.40 9.53 -26.53
CA ALA A 198 13.14 9.06 -25.17
C ALA A 198 13.01 7.53 -25.19
N ILE A 199 14.03 6.87 -24.66
CA ILE A 199 14.11 5.41 -24.58
C ILE A 199 13.64 4.98 -23.19
N ALA A 200 12.63 4.11 -23.13
CA ALA A 200 12.26 3.43 -21.90
C ALA A 200 13.11 2.16 -21.76
N MET A 201 13.93 2.07 -20.71
CA MET A 201 14.68 0.87 -20.37
C MET A 201 13.93 0.10 -19.25
N PRO A 202 13.17 -0.96 -19.58
CA PRO A 202 12.46 -1.71 -18.56
C PRO A 202 13.45 -2.50 -17.71
N PHE A 203 13.56 -2.16 -16.43
CA PHE A 203 14.30 -2.97 -15.47
C PHE A 203 13.38 -4.01 -14.85
N ARG A 204 13.65 -5.29 -15.10
CA ARG A 204 12.89 -6.41 -14.54
C ARG A 204 13.65 -7.01 -13.38
N LEU A 205 12.97 -7.15 -12.24
CA LEU A 205 13.51 -7.87 -11.09
C LEU A 205 13.29 -9.37 -11.32
N ASP A 206 14.36 -10.09 -11.63
CA ASP A 206 14.32 -11.54 -11.74
C ASP A 206 14.81 -12.15 -10.42
N PRO A 207 13.95 -12.86 -9.66
CA PRO A 207 14.35 -13.50 -8.40
C PRO A 207 15.40 -14.59 -8.60
N ARG A 208 15.66 -15.04 -9.83
CA ARG A 208 16.70 -16.03 -10.15
C ARG A 208 18.09 -15.44 -10.34
N THR A 209 18.21 -14.12 -10.48
CA THR A 209 19.51 -13.46 -10.68
C THR A 209 20.04 -12.92 -9.35
N ALA A 210 21.30 -13.23 -9.02
CA ALA A 210 21.97 -12.83 -7.78
C ALA A 210 22.00 -11.30 -7.52
N SER A 211 21.67 -10.48 -8.52
CA SER A 211 21.58 -9.02 -8.40
C SER A 211 20.35 -8.51 -7.66
N THR A 212 19.29 -9.32 -7.53
CA THR A 212 17.99 -8.88 -7.00
C THR A 212 17.40 -9.94 -6.06
N PRO A 213 17.77 -9.93 -4.76
CA PRO A 213 17.27 -10.93 -3.79
C PRO A 213 15.81 -10.72 -3.35
N TYR A 214 15.14 -9.70 -3.90
CA TYR A 214 13.81 -9.29 -3.46
C TYR A 214 12.71 -9.90 -4.32
N GLN A 215 11.73 -10.51 -3.66
CA GLN A 215 10.48 -10.94 -4.28
C GLN A 215 9.36 -9.97 -3.87
N PHE A 216 8.71 -9.35 -4.85
CA PHE A 216 7.59 -8.44 -4.60
C PHE A 216 6.27 -9.22 -4.58
N HIS A 217 5.50 -9.05 -3.51
CA HIS A 217 4.16 -9.64 -3.39
C HIS A 217 3.11 -8.67 -3.95
N SER A 218 2.25 -9.16 -4.85
CA SER A 218 1.10 -8.37 -5.33
C SER A 218 0.17 -8.00 -4.18
N VAL A 219 -0.68 -7.00 -4.38
CA VAL A 219 -1.70 -6.60 -3.40
C VAL A 219 -2.52 -7.83 -2.98
N THR A 220 -2.48 -8.16 -1.69
CA THR A 220 -3.30 -9.23 -1.13
C THR A 220 -4.75 -8.77 -1.09
N THR A 221 -5.58 -9.29 -1.98
CA THR A 221 -7.02 -9.05 -1.95
C THR A 221 -7.63 -9.92 -0.85
N ALA A 222 -8.04 -9.32 0.27
CA ALA A 222 -8.80 -9.99 1.32
C ALA A 222 -10.26 -9.55 1.24
N THR A 223 -11.19 -10.51 1.25
CA THR A 223 -12.61 -10.22 1.40
C THR A 223 -12.90 -10.00 2.88
N LEU A 224 -13.12 -8.75 3.31
CA LEU A 224 -13.58 -8.45 4.65
C LEU A 224 -15.04 -8.90 4.79
N GLN A 225 -15.25 -10.05 5.42
CA GLN A 225 -16.58 -10.49 5.77
C GLN A 225 -16.93 -9.93 7.15
N VAL A 226 -17.78 -8.91 7.17
CA VAL A 226 -18.31 -8.34 8.40
C VAL A 226 -19.57 -9.10 8.77
N TYR A 227 -19.43 -10.03 9.71
CA TYR A 227 -20.57 -10.73 10.29
C TYR A 227 -21.01 -9.99 11.55
N GLN A 228 -22.30 -9.69 11.64
CA GLN A 228 -22.89 -9.26 12.91
C GLN A 228 -22.86 -10.47 13.86
N THR A 229 -22.04 -10.41 14.90
CA THR A 229 -21.96 -11.50 15.88
C THR A 229 -23.28 -11.62 16.66
N ALA A 230 -23.62 -12.86 17.01
CA ALA A 230 -24.89 -13.24 17.63
C ALA A 230 -25.31 -12.24 18.72
N SER A 231 -26.47 -11.62 18.51
CA SER A 231 -27.05 -10.76 19.53
C SER A 231 -27.49 -11.63 20.71
N VAL A 232 -27.41 -11.08 21.92
CA VAL A 232 -27.95 -11.65 23.17
C VAL A 232 -29.40 -12.15 23.00
N MET A 233 -30.11 -11.66 21.97
CA MET A 233 -31.47 -12.06 21.65
C MET A 233 -31.61 -13.55 21.30
N PHE A 234 -30.58 -14.22 20.76
CA PHE A 234 -30.69 -15.66 20.45
C PHE A 234 -30.95 -16.49 21.71
N ASP A 235 -30.24 -16.20 22.80
CA ASP A 235 -30.41 -16.91 24.07
C ASP A 235 -31.77 -16.59 24.72
N ILE A 236 -32.23 -15.33 24.61
CA ILE A 236 -33.57 -14.93 25.06
C ILE A 236 -34.66 -15.65 24.24
N TYR A 237 -34.52 -15.74 22.92
CA TYR A 237 -35.48 -16.47 22.08
C TYR A 237 -35.45 -17.97 22.35
N ALA A 238 -34.27 -18.56 22.58
CA ALA A 238 -34.14 -19.96 22.95
C ALA A 238 -34.80 -20.25 24.31
N ALA A 239 -34.53 -19.41 25.33
CA ALA A 239 -35.15 -19.53 26.65
C ALA A 239 -36.68 -19.35 26.59
N ALA A 240 -37.17 -18.38 25.82
CA ALA A 240 -38.60 -18.18 25.60
C ALA A 240 -39.24 -19.40 24.91
N GLY A 241 -38.57 -19.96 23.90
CA GLY A 241 -39.03 -21.17 23.21
C GLY A 241 -39.15 -22.38 24.15
N VAL A 242 -38.15 -22.59 25.02
CA VAL A 242 -38.19 -23.65 26.04
C VAL A 242 -39.32 -23.42 27.04
N ALA A 243 -39.52 -22.19 27.51
CA ALA A 243 -40.60 -21.86 28.43
C ALA A 243 -41.99 -22.13 27.83
N VAL A 244 -42.21 -21.73 26.57
CA VAL A 244 -43.47 -22.00 25.85
C VAL A 244 -43.69 -23.50 25.66
N TYR A 245 -42.64 -24.25 25.32
CA TYR A 245 -42.72 -25.71 25.17
C TYR A 245 -43.15 -26.40 26.48
N LEU A 246 -42.53 -26.04 27.61
CA LEU A 246 -42.87 -26.60 28.91
C LEU A 246 -44.30 -26.23 29.34
N ALA A 247 -44.74 -25.00 29.07
CA ALA A 247 -46.11 -24.57 29.35
C ALA A 247 -47.14 -25.37 28.53
N ALA A 248 -46.88 -25.56 27.23
CA ALA A 248 -47.75 -26.36 26.36
C ALA A 248 -47.80 -27.83 26.84
N LEU A 249 -46.65 -28.40 27.18
CA LEU A 249 -46.55 -29.76 27.70
C LEU A 249 -47.34 -29.91 29.02
N PHE A 250 -47.23 -28.94 29.93
CA PHE A 250 -48.00 -28.92 31.17
C PHE A 250 -49.51 -28.85 30.91
N VAL A 251 -49.96 -28.01 29.97
CA VAL A 251 -51.39 -27.93 29.60
C VAL A 251 -51.88 -29.27 29.05
N VAL A 252 -51.10 -29.93 28.17
CA VAL A 252 -51.45 -31.25 27.62
C VAL A 252 -51.54 -32.31 28.72
N LEU A 253 -50.56 -32.36 29.64
CA LEU A 253 -50.57 -33.26 30.80
C LEU A 253 -51.75 -32.96 31.74
N ALA A 254 -52.07 -31.69 31.98
CA ALA A 254 -53.19 -31.28 32.82
C ALA A 254 -54.54 -31.66 32.18
N LEU A 255 -54.69 -31.51 30.86
CA LEU A 255 -55.86 -31.99 30.13
C LEU A 255 -55.97 -33.52 30.16
N ALA A 256 -54.86 -34.24 29.97
CA ALA A 256 -54.85 -35.70 29.99
C ALA A 256 -55.21 -36.24 31.38
N THR A 257 -54.69 -35.63 32.45
CA THR A 257 -55.00 -36.03 33.83
C THR A 257 -56.41 -35.64 34.27
N ARG A 258 -56.93 -34.47 33.86
CA ARG A 258 -58.34 -34.09 34.10
C ARG A 258 -59.31 -34.94 33.28
N GLY A 259 -58.98 -35.23 32.02
CA GLY A 259 -59.77 -36.15 31.19
C GLY A 259 -59.77 -37.59 31.72
N ALA A 260 -58.66 -38.03 32.33
CA ALA A 260 -58.61 -39.30 33.05
C ALA A 260 -59.46 -39.28 34.32
N ALA A 261 -59.52 -38.16 35.04
CA ALA A 261 -60.39 -38.01 36.22
C ALA A 261 -61.88 -37.99 35.84
N ASP A 262 -62.26 -37.26 34.79
CA ASP A 262 -63.65 -37.17 34.30
C ASP A 262 -64.15 -38.51 33.75
N THR A 263 -63.30 -39.27 33.06
CA THR A 263 -63.64 -40.63 32.61
C THR A 263 -63.80 -41.59 33.78
N LEU A 264 -62.97 -41.49 34.81
CA LEU A 264 -63.10 -42.30 36.03
C LEU A 264 -64.38 -41.96 36.82
N GLU A 265 -64.77 -40.69 36.87
CA GLU A 265 -66.05 -40.26 37.47
C GLU A 265 -67.25 -40.78 36.68
N LEU A 266 -67.21 -40.75 35.34
CA LEU A 266 -68.24 -41.34 34.48
C LEU A 266 -68.43 -42.84 34.73
N PHE A 267 -67.34 -43.60 34.88
CA PHE A 267 -67.41 -45.02 35.24
C PHE A 267 -67.97 -45.24 36.66
N LYS A 268 -67.61 -44.40 37.64
CA LYS A 268 -68.19 -44.46 38.99
C LYS A 268 -69.68 -44.11 39.00
N ARG A 269 -70.13 -43.18 38.14
CA ARG A 269 -71.54 -42.81 37.99
C ARG A 269 -72.34 -43.91 37.28
N ALA A 270 -71.75 -44.57 36.29
CA ALA A 270 -72.33 -45.73 35.60
C ALA A 270 -72.41 -46.97 36.50
N ALA A 271 -71.51 -47.12 37.46
CA ALA A 271 -71.49 -48.23 38.42
C ALA A 271 -72.49 -48.09 39.58
N LYS A 272 -73.28 -47.01 39.67
CA LYS A 272 -74.28 -46.84 40.73
C LYS A 272 -75.60 -47.54 40.33
N PRO A 273 -76.00 -48.65 40.98
CA PRO A 273 -77.18 -49.40 40.57
C PRO A 273 -78.46 -48.59 40.84
N ALA A 274 -79.35 -48.55 39.85
CA ALA A 274 -80.69 -48.00 39.99
C ALA A 274 -81.45 -48.74 41.10
N ALA A 275 -81.90 -48.02 42.13
CA ALA A 275 -82.72 -48.56 43.20
C ALA A 275 -84.01 -49.14 42.60
N ARG A 276 -84.16 -50.46 42.72
CA ARG A 276 -85.28 -51.25 42.20
C ARG A 276 -86.49 -51.06 43.13
N SER A 277 -87.61 -50.55 42.62
CA SER A 277 -88.85 -50.41 43.41
C SER A 277 -89.43 -51.80 43.77
N PRO A 278 -89.99 -51.99 44.98
CA PRO A 278 -90.60 -53.25 45.36
C PRO A 278 -92.00 -53.39 44.75
N ARG A 279 -92.20 -54.45 43.96
CA ARG A 279 -93.51 -54.91 43.46
C ARG A 279 -94.37 -55.39 44.62
N THR A 280 -95.61 -54.89 44.68
CA THR A 280 -96.71 -55.38 45.50
C THR A 280 -96.98 -56.86 45.22
N ARG A 281 -97.14 -57.68 46.26
CA ARG A 281 -97.56 -59.09 46.14
C ARG A 281 -98.83 -59.30 46.97
N ALA A 282 -99.87 -59.77 46.28
CA ALA A 282 -101.20 -60.08 46.80
C ALA A 282 -101.23 -61.41 47.60
N LYS A 283 -102.23 -61.49 48.48
CA LYS A 283 -102.61 -62.58 49.41
C LYS A 283 -103.07 -63.88 48.72
N ALA A 284 -102.84 -65.01 49.41
CA ALA A 284 -103.72 -66.19 49.60
C ALA A 284 -102.94 -67.19 50.51
N ALA A 285 -103.50 -67.89 51.49
CA ALA A 285 -104.82 -68.03 52.09
C ALA A 285 -104.61 -68.33 53.59
#